data_AF-B1XN61-F1
#
_entry.id   AF-B1XN61-F1
#
_cell.length_a   1.000
_cell.length_b   1.000
_cell.length_c   1.000
_cell.angle_alpha   90.00
_cell.angle_beta   90.00
_cell.angle_gamma   90.00
#
_symmetry.space_group_name_H-M   'P 1'
#
loop_
_entity.id
_entity.type
_entity.pdbx_description
1 polymer ?
#
loop_
_entity_poly.entity_id
_entity_poly.type
_entity_poly.pdbx_seq_one_letter_code
_entity_poly.pdbx_strand_id
1 'polypeptide(L)'
;MIFQWAKENQAIIFTNDLDFGAILAASQANSPSVFQVRTQDLLPVSIGQIVMESLQRFSSELKSGALITLDLKRTKVRILPL
;
A
#
# COMPACT_ATOMS: atom_id res chain seq x y z
N MET A 1 8.78 -2.67 -15.46
CA MET A 1 7.50 -3.04 -14.82
C MET A 1 7.38 -2.27 -13.51
N ILE A 2 6.19 -1.80 -13.12
CA ILE A 2 6.00 -0.80 -12.03
C ILE A 2 6.58 -1.25 -10.68
N PHE A 3 6.49 -2.54 -10.34
CA PHE A 3 7.04 -3.09 -9.10
C PHE A 3 8.56 -2.87 -8.97
N GLN A 4 9.29 -3.25 -10.03
CA GLN A 4 10.74 -3.10 -10.08
C GLN A 4 11.15 -1.62 -10.12
N TRP A 5 10.45 -0.80 -10.89
CA TRP A 5 10.71 0.64 -10.95
C TRP A 5 10.52 1.30 -9.58
N ALA A 6 9.44 0.98 -8.87
CA ALA A 6 9.18 1.54 -7.55
C ALA A 6 10.24 1.11 -6.54
N LYS A 7 10.71 -0.13 -6.62
CA LYS A 7 11.83 -0.62 -5.80
C LYS A 7 13.12 0.17 -6.04
N GLU A 8 13.49 0.36 -7.31
CA GLU A 8 14.71 1.09 -7.71
C GLU A 8 14.66 2.58 -7.32
N ASN A 9 13.47 3.16 -7.31
CA ASN A 9 13.26 4.59 -7.02
C ASN A 9 12.82 4.86 -5.57
N GLN A 10 12.84 3.84 -4.69
CA GLN A 10 12.35 3.95 -3.30
C GLN A 10 10.92 4.52 -3.21
N ALA A 11 10.11 4.26 -4.22
CA ALA A 11 8.74 4.72 -4.30
C ALA A 11 7.78 3.75 -3.62
N ILE A 12 6.69 4.30 -3.07
CA ILE A 12 5.55 3.54 -2.55
C ILE A 12 4.55 3.38 -3.68
N ILE A 13 4.02 2.17 -3.85
CA ILE A 13 2.95 1.91 -4.81
C ILE A 13 1.61 2.21 -4.15
N PHE A 14 0.90 3.22 -4.65
CA PHE A 14 -0.49 3.50 -4.28
C PHE A 14 -1.42 2.89 -5.32
N THR A 15 -2.34 2.00 -4.92
CA THR A 15 -3.13 1.22 -5.89
C THR A 15 -4.48 0.76 -5.34
N ASN A 16 -5.43 0.44 -6.21
CA ASN A 16 -6.65 -0.32 -5.89
C ASN A 16 -6.59 -1.77 -6.40
N ASP A 17 -5.48 -2.14 -7.05
CA ASP A 17 -5.24 -3.48 -7.59
C ASP A 17 -4.99 -4.49 -6.45
N LEU A 18 -5.55 -5.70 -6.59
CA LEU A 18 -5.45 -6.77 -5.61
C LEU A 18 -4.21 -7.66 -5.77
N ASP A 19 -3.51 -7.58 -6.90
CA ASP A 19 -2.45 -8.51 -7.26
C ASP A 19 -1.13 -8.24 -6.52
N PHE A 20 -0.90 -7.01 -6.05
CA PHE A 20 0.33 -6.65 -5.35
C PHE A 20 0.57 -7.44 -4.06
N GLY A 21 -0.48 -7.85 -3.36
CA GLY A 21 -0.33 -8.74 -2.20
C GLY A 21 0.24 -10.10 -2.57
N ALA A 22 -0.20 -10.67 -3.70
CA ALA A 22 0.30 -11.94 -4.22
C ALA A 22 1.72 -11.79 -4.78
N ILE A 23 2.01 -10.68 -5.49
CA ILE A 23 3.35 -10.37 -6.00
C ILE A 23 4.35 -10.26 -4.84
N LEU A 24 4.00 -9.55 -3.76
CA LEU A 24 4.86 -9.41 -2.57
C LEU A 24 5.10 -10.76 -1.89
N ALA A 25 4.06 -11.57 -1.69
CA ALA A 25 4.18 -12.89 -1.07
C ALA A 25 5.03 -13.87 -1.93
N ALA A 26 4.83 -13.86 -3.25
CA ALA A 26 5.57 -14.73 -4.17
C ALA A 26 7.03 -14.32 -4.32
N SER A 27 7.33 -13.02 -4.24
CA SER A 27 8.70 -12.49 -4.37
C SER A 27 9.49 -12.48 -3.06
N GLN A 28 8.83 -12.63 -1.90
CA GLN A 28 9.43 -12.47 -0.57
C GLN A 28 10.21 -11.15 -0.45
N ALA A 29 9.71 -10.11 -1.12
CA ALA A 29 10.39 -8.83 -1.21
C ALA A 29 10.12 -7.96 0.02
N ASN A 30 11.17 -7.28 0.50
CA ASN A 30 11.08 -6.31 1.59
C ASN A 30 10.67 -4.90 1.09
N SER A 31 10.56 -4.72 -0.23
CA SER A 31 10.23 -3.47 -0.92
C SER A 31 9.79 -3.74 -2.36
N PRO A 32 9.02 -2.82 -2.98
CA PRO A 32 8.52 -1.56 -2.43
C PRO A 32 7.34 -1.78 -1.47
N SER A 33 7.10 -0.81 -0.61
CA SER A 33 5.85 -0.76 0.15
C SER A 33 4.67 -0.51 -0.78
N VAL A 34 3.51 -1.07 -0.42
CA VAL A 34 2.28 -0.94 -1.18
C VAL A 34 1.20 -0.40 -0.26
N PHE A 35 0.61 0.73 -0.64
CA PHE A 35 -0.61 1.26 -0.04
C PHE A 35 -1.78 0.93 -0.96
N GLN A 36 -2.60 0.00 -0.53
CA GLN A 36 -3.70 -0.55 -1.29
C GLN A 36 -5.03 -0.03 -0.75
N VAL A 37 -5.81 0.64 -1.59
CA VAL A 37 -7.20 0.99 -1.29
C VAL A 37 -8.10 -0.17 -1.69
N ARG A 38 -9.11 -0.46 -0.88
CA ARG A 38 -10.12 -1.50 -1.13
C ARG A 38 -11.49 -0.92 -0.80
N THR A 39 -12.01 -0.11 -1.72
CA THR A 39 -13.38 0.40 -1.69
C THR A 39 -13.93 0.49 -3.10
N GLN A 40 -15.26 0.57 -3.22
CA GLN A 40 -15.94 0.78 -4.50
C GLN A 40 -15.91 2.25 -4.93
N ASP A 41 -16.03 3.16 -3.97
CA ASP A 41 -16.01 4.60 -4.24
C ASP A 41 -14.60 5.17 -4.03
N LEU A 42 -13.94 5.50 -5.14
CA LEU A 42 -12.58 6.03 -5.17
C LEU A 42 -12.54 7.55 -5.35
N LEU A 43 -13.69 8.23 -5.30
CA LEU A 43 -13.72 9.69 -5.46
C LEU A 43 -12.93 10.35 -4.31
N PRO A 44 -12.11 11.38 -4.59
CA PRO A 44 -11.36 12.08 -3.55
C PRO A 44 -12.22 12.65 -2.43
N VAL A 45 -13.46 13.06 -2.73
CA VAL A 45 -14.42 13.53 -1.72
C VAL A 45 -14.82 12.41 -0.74
N SER A 46 -14.80 11.16 -1.18
CA SER A 46 -15.23 9.99 -0.41
C SER A 46 -14.10 9.39 0.42
N ILE A 47 -12.88 9.33 -0.12
CA ILE A 47 -11.75 8.65 0.54
C ILE A 47 -10.53 9.51 0.80
N GLY A 48 -10.45 10.72 0.24
CA GLY A 48 -9.22 11.53 0.25
C GLY A 48 -8.71 11.79 1.67
N GLN A 49 -9.61 12.19 2.58
CA GLN A 49 -9.24 12.44 3.97
C GLN A 49 -8.70 11.18 4.67
N ILE A 50 -9.42 10.04 4.54
CA ILE A 50 -9.03 8.78 5.17
C ILE A 50 -7.69 8.28 4.60
N VAL A 51 -7.47 8.42 3.29
CA VAL A 51 -6.19 8.09 2.64
C VAL A 51 -5.06 8.94 3.22
N MET A 52 -5.24 10.26 3.31
CA MET A 52 -4.23 11.16 3.86
C MET A 52 -3.90 10.85 5.32
N GLU A 53 -4.92 10.65 6.15
CA GLU A 53 -4.75 10.26 7.57
C GLU A 53 -4.01 8.92 7.69
N SER A 54 -4.36 7.94 6.86
CA SER A 54 -3.71 6.63 6.87
C SER A 54 -2.25 6.69 6.41
N LEU A 55 -1.96 7.45 5.35
CA LEU A 55 -0.59 7.65 4.88
C LEU A 55 0.30 8.30 5.95
N GLN A 56 -0.24 9.30 6.67
CA GLN A 56 0.48 9.93 7.78
C GLN A 56 0.69 8.96 8.94
N ARG A 57 -0.38 8.28 9.36
CA ARG A 57 -0.39 7.36 10.49
C ARG A 57 0.61 6.23 10.33
N PHE A 58 0.75 5.67 9.12
CA PHE A 58 1.58 4.50 8.86
C PHE A 58 2.85 4.83 8.07
N SER A 59 3.30 6.09 8.14
CA SER A 59 4.46 6.55 7.39
C SER A 59 5.76 5.81 7.78
N SER A 60 5.91 5.41 9.04
CA SER A 60 7.06 4.62 9.51
C SER A 60 7.10 3.23 8.87
N GLU A 61 5.97 2.54 8.83
CA GLU A 61 5.82 1.20 8.29
C GLU A 61 6.00 1.23 6.77
N LEU A 62 5.41 2.21 6.09
CA LEU A 62 5.61 2.42 4.65
C LEU A 62 7.07 2.69 4.28
N LYS A 63 7.81 3.43 5.12
CA LYS A 63 9.25 3.65 4.90
C LYS A 63 10.08 2.40 5.18
N SER A 64 9.65 1.55 6.11
CA SER A 64 10.39 0.35 6.53
C SER A 64 10.09 -0.89 5.69
N GLY A 65 8.99 -0.88 4.94
CA GLY A 65 8.52 -2.04 4.14
C GLY A 65 7.20 -2.59 4.68
N ALA A 66 6.09 -2.21 4.05
CA ALA A 66 4.76 -2.71 4.43
C ALA A 66 3.79 -2.81 3.26
N LEU A 67 2.85 -3.77 3.37
CA LEU A 67 1.58 -3.75 2.67
C LEU A 67 0.51 -3.17 3.60
N ILE A 68 -0.02 -2.01 3.24
CA ILE A 68 -1.18 -1.41 3.89
C ILE A 68 -2.39 -1.65 3.03
N THR A 69 -3.46 -2.20 3.61
CA THR A 69 -4.76 -2.30 2.94
C THR A 69 -5.77 -1.43 3.68
N LEU A 70 -6.19 -0.35 3.04
CA LEU A 70 -7.21 0.57 3.50
C LEU A 70 -8.59 0.14 3.00
N ASP A 71 -9.49 -0.18 3.92
CA ASP A 71 -10.93 -0.32 3.71
C ASP A 71 -11.63 0.73 4.59
N LEU A 72 -12.78 1.26 4.15
CA LEU A 72 -13.57 2.24 4.91
C LEU A 72 -13.87 1.79 6.35
N LYS A 73 -13.94 0.48 6.59
CA LYS A 73 -14.22 -0.08 7.92
C LYS A 73 -12.97 -0.37 8.74
N ARG A 74 -11.82 -0.60 8.09
CA ARG A 74 -10.58 -1.02 8.77
C ARG A 74 -9.35 -0.78 7.90
N THR A 75 -8.25 -0.41 8.53
CA THR A 75 -6.93 -0.50 7.90
C THR A 75 -6.19 -1.72 8.41
N LYS A 76 -5.59 -2.49 7.50
CA LYS A 76 -4.69 -3.59 7.83
C LYS A 76 -3.26 -3.20 7.46
N VAL A 77 -2.31 -3.53 8.33
CA VAL A 77 -0.88 -3.34 8.08
C VAL A 77 -0.22 -4.71 8.15
N ARG A 78 0.58 -5.05 7.15
CA ARG A 78 1.42 -6.25 7.13
C ARG A 78 2.85 -5.83 6.81
N ILE A 79 3.76 -6.08 7.73
CA ILE A 79 5.18 -5.77 7.56
C ILE A 79 5.78 -6.75 6.55
N LEU A 80 6.63 -6.26 5.65
CA LEU A 80 7.31 -7.09 4.67
C LEU A 80 8.54 -7.79 5.30
N PRO A 81 8.92 -8.98 4.83
CA PRO A 81 8.27 -9.78 3.77
C PRO A 81 6.95 -10.44 4.24
N LEU A 82 6.06 -10.77 3.29
CA LEU A 82 4.71 -11.32 3.55
C LEU A 82 4.63 -12.84 3.68
#